data_AF-A0A5S9GF75-F1
#
_entry.id   AF-A0A5S9GF75-F1
#
_cell.length_a   1.000
_cell.length_b   1.000
_cell.length_c   1.000
_cell.angle_alpha   90.00
_cell.angle_beta   90.00
_cell.angle_gamma   90.00
#
_symmetry.space_group_name_H-M   'P 1'
#
loop_
_entity.id
_entity.type
_entity.pdbx_description
1 polymer ?
#
loop_
_entity_poly.entity_id
_entity_poly.type
_entity_poly.pdbx_seq_one_letter_code
_entity_poly.pdbx_strand_id
1 'polypeptide(L)'
;MKKSIISALILSLPLLANAAPGSDPLADQYFSNNEPSLTPQERAAIGIGQKWQTGAGSVTSKPFAGPDGAISYVYTTGQTQIVCAVLQLCDVALQPGENVNNI
;
A
#
# COMPACT_ATOMS: atom_id res chain seq x y z
N MET A 1 32.03 51.95 8.24
CA MET A 1 32.11 51.16 6.99
C MET A 1 31.75 49.72 7.34
N LYS A 2 30.58 49.24 6.90
CA LYS A 2 30.43 48.23 5.82
C LYS A 2 30.93 46.84 6.29
N LYS A 3 30.16 45.76 6.44
CA LYS A 3 28.82 45.37 5.96
C LYS A 3 28.29 44.25 6.87
N SER A 4 27.01 44.30 7.23
CA SER A 4 26.26 43.16 7.76
C SER A 4 26.28 42.00 6.77
N ILE A 5 26.61 40.81 7.23
CA ILE A 5 26.30 39.55 6.54
C ILE A 5 25.53 38.69 7.54
N ILE A 6 24.26 39.04 7.75
CA ILE A 6 23.25 38.10 8.24
C ILE A 6 22.52 37.67 6.97
N SER A 7 23.11 36.70 6.27
CA SER A 7 22.49 36.10 5.10
C SER A 7 21.37 35.19 5.58
N ALA A 8 20.15 35.56 5.21
CA ALA A 8 18.89 34.88 5.46
C ALA A 8 18.97 33.35 5.36
N LEU A 9 18.80 32.68 6.50
CA LEU A 9 18.39 31.28 6.60
C LEU A 9 16.90 31.27 6.95
N ILE A 10 16.08 31.71 6.00
CA ILE A 10 14.62 31.61 6.08
C ILE A 10 14.20 30.99 4.75
N LEU A 11 13.30 30.02 4.85
CA LEU A 11 12.52 29.43 3.75
C LEU A 11 13.01 28.10 3.15
N SER A 12 13.07 27.07 3.99
CA SER A 12 12.70 25.72 3.52
C SER A 12 12.24 24.85 4.70
N LEU A 13 11.16 25.25 5.38
CA LEU A 13 10.35 24.25 6.06
C LEU A 13 9.47 23.63 4.97
N PRO A 14 9.61 22.33 4.64
CA PRO A 14 8.56 21.67 3.88
C PRO A 14 7.31 21.78 4.73
N LEU A 15 6.27 22.43 4.20
CA LEU A 15 4.93 22.33 4.75
C LEU A 15 4.60 20.84 4.78
N LEU A 16 4.73 20.23 5.95
CA LEU A 16 4.11 18.94 6.23
C LEU A 16 2.61 19.21 6.17
N ALA A 17 2.06 19.09 4.95
CA ALA A 17 0.63 19.00 4.74
C ALA A 17 0.17 17.71 5.42
N ASN A 18 -0.13 17.81 6.71
CA ASN A 18 -0.91 16.81 7.40
C ASN A 18 -2.29 16.86 6.75
N ALA A 19 -2.59 15.88 5.89
CA ALA A 19 -3.95 15.62 5.47
C ALA A 19 -4.73 15.22 6.74
N ALA A 20 -5.41 16.21 7.34
CA ALA A 20 -6.36 15.92 8.40
C ALA A 20 -7.53 15.14 7.78
N PRO A 21 -8.00 14.05 8.43
CA PRO A 21 -9.20 13.35 7.98
C PRO A 21 -10.36 14.34 7.78
N GLY A 22 -11.04 14.28 6.63
CA GLY A 22 -12.20 15.13 6.31
C GLY A 22 -11.88 16.54 5.76
N SER A 23 -10.70 16.76 5.17
CA SER A 23 -10.34 18.02 4.51
C SER A 23 -10.05 17.91 3.02
N ASP A 24 -10.26 16.73 2.43
CA ASP A 24 -10.17 16.51 0.98
C ASP A 24 -11.53 16.87 0.34
N PRO A 25 -11.60 17.97 -0.44
CA PRO A 25 -12.86 18.41 -1.07
C PRO A 25 -13.44 17.38 -2.02
N LEU A 26 -12.63 16.44 -2.53
CA LEU A 26 -13.11 15.31 -3.33
C LEU A 26 -13.70 14.23 -2.43
N ALA A 27 -13.07 13.94 -1.30
CA ALA A 27 -13.57 12.93 -0.36
C ALA A 27 -14.99 13.28 0.15
N ASP A 28 -15.24 14.56 0.45
CA ASP A 28 -16.56 15.03 0.91
C ASP A 28 -17.67 14.87 -0.15
N GLN A 29 -17.31 14.82 -1.43
CA GLN A 29 -18.26 14.61 -2.54
C GLN A 29 -18.61 13.13 -2.75
N TYR A 30 -17.69 12.22 -2.43
CA TYR A 30 -17.81 10.79 -2.75
C TYR A 30 -18.04 9.89 -1.53
N PHE A 31 -17.62 10.30 -0.34
CA PHE A 31 -17.71 9.52 0.88
C PHE A 31 -18.64 10.17 1.90
N SER A 32 -19.34 9.35 2.67
CA SER A 32 -20.17 9.83 3.79
C SER A 32 -19.28 10.25 4.95
N ASN A 33 -19.62 11.37 5.59
CA ASN A 33 -18.98 11.84 6.82
C ASN A 33 -19.35 11.00 8.07
N ASN A 34 -20.13 9.93 7.90
CA ASN A 34 -20.48 9.02 8.97
C ASN A 34 -19.45 7.88 9.03
N GLU A 35 -18.32 8.13 9.69
CA GLU A 35 -17.38 7.06 10.02
C GLU A 35 -17.96 6.17 11.12
N PRO A 36 -18.11 4.85 10.89
CA PRO A 36 -18.60 3.94 11.92
C PRO A 36 -17.57 3.82 13.05
N SER A 37 -18.03 3.95 14.30
CA SER A 37 -17.18 3.69 15.46
C SER A 37 -16.92 2.18 15.59
N LEU A 38 -15.72 1.75 15.24
CA LEU A 38 -15.29 0.36 15.38
C LEU A 38 -15.04 0.00 16.85
N THR A 39 -15.66 -1.10 17.29
CA THR A 39 -15.32 -1.77 18.54
C THR A 39 -13.86 -2.26 18.52
N PRO A 40 -13.24 -2.50 19.69
CA PRO A 40 -11.88 -3.05 19.75
C PRO A 40 -11.70 -4.35 18.96
N GLN A 41 -12.73 -5.22 18.95
CA GLN A 41 -12.72 -6.48 18.21
C GLN A 41 -12.75 -6.25 16.69
N GLU A 42 -13.62 -5.37 16.20
CA GLU A 42 -13.71 -5.07 14.76
C GLU A 42 -12.41 -4.45 14.24
N ARG A 43 -11.80 -3.56 15.02
CA ARG A 43 -10.49 -2.99 14.69
C ARG A 43 -9.40 -4.05 14.61
N ALA A 44 -9.41 -5.01 15.54
CA ALA A 44 -8.47 -6.14 15.50
C ALA A 44 -8.71 -7.03 14.27
N ALA A 45 -9.96 -7.32 13.92
CA ALA A 45 -10.32 -8.10 12.74
C ALA A 45 -9.89 -7.42 11.43
N ILE A 46 -10.15 -6.11 11.30
CA ILE A 46 -9.68 -5.32 10.15
C ILE A 46 -8.16 -5.34 10.07
N GLY A 47 -7.46 -5.23 11.22
CA GLY A 47 -6.01 -5.32 11.27
C GLY A 47 -5.46 -6.66 10.76
N ILE A 48 -6.17 -7.77 10.97
CA ILE A 48 -5.81 -9.08 10.40
C ILE A 48 -5.98 -9.06 8.88
N GLY A 49 -7.13 -8.56 8.39
CA GLY A 49 -7.38 -8.41 6.95
C GLY A 49 -6.32 -7.56 6.26
N GLN A 50 -5.95 -6.42 6.85
CA GLN A 50 -4.93 -5.54 6.32
C GLN A 50 -3.55 -6.19 6.26
N LYS A 51 -3.19 -7.00 7.28
CA LYS A 51 -1.94 -7.77 7.24
C LYS A 51 -1.93 -8.82 6.13
N TRP A 52 -3.07 -9.47 5.88
CA TRP A 52 -3.22 -10.43 4.78
C TRP A 52 -3.11 -9.76 3.40
N GLN A 53 -3.72 -8.58 3.22
CA GLN A 53 -3.65 -7.78 1.98
C GLN A 53 -2.25 -7.24 1.69
N THR A 54 -1.53 -6.81 2.72
CA THR A 54 -0.20 -6.19 2.59
C THR A 54 0.96 -7.20 2.69
N GLY A 55 0.67 -8.45 3.05
CA GLY A 55 1.69 -9.45 3.37
C GLY A 55 2.49 -9.13 4.64
N ALA A 56 2.04 -8.19 5.48
CA ALA A 56 2.77 -7.74 6.66
C ALA A 56 2.80 -8.80 7.76
N GLY A 57 3.95 -8.97 8.42
CA GLY A 57 4.07 -9.76 9.66
C GLY A 57 4.07 -11.28 9.47
N SER A 58 4.73 -11.78 8.42
CA SER A 58 4.87 -13.22 8.12
C SER A 58 3.57 -13.95 7.80
N VAL A 59 2.49 -13.21 7.55
CA VAL A 59 1.21 -13.81 7.14
C VAL A 59 1.37 -14.45 5.75
N THR A 60 2.15 -13.82 4.86
CA THR A 60 2.48 -14.33 3.53
C THR A 60 3.77 -15.13 3.47
N SER A 61 3.77 -16.18 2.64
CA SER A 61 4.99 -16.92 2.34
C SER A 61 5.93 -16.07 1.51
N LYS A 62 7.22 -16.13 1.86
CA LYS A 62 8.25 -15.51 1.02
C LYS A 62 8.25 -16.21 -0.35
N PRO A 63 8.22 -15.44 -1.47
CA PRO A 63 8.38 -16.03 -2.79
C PRO A 63 9.69 -16.81 -2.89
N PHE A 64 9.65 -17.94 -3.57
CA PHE A 64 10.80 -18.79 -3.79
C PHE A 64 11.05 -19.00 -5.28
N ALA A 65 12.31 -19.25 -5.64
CA ALA A 65 12.70 -19.51 -7.01
C ALA A 65 12.15 -20.86 -7.46
N GLY A 66 11.38 -20.85 -8.55
CA GLY A 66 10.94 -22.03 -9.28
C GLY A 66 11.90 -22.38 -10.43
N PRO A 67 11.53 -23.37 -11.25
CA PRO A 67 12.25 -23.70 -12.47
C PRO A 67 12.32 -22.51 -13.44
N ASP A 68 13.34 -22.48 -14.29
CA ASP A 68 13.44 -21.53 -15.42
C ASP A 68 13.36 -20.04 -15.06
N GLY A 69 13.73 -19.68 -13.82
CA GLY A 69 13.69 -18.30 -13.33
C GLY A 69 12.28 -17.83 -12.93
N ALA A 70 11.31 -18.74 -12.87
CA ALA A 70 9.99 -18.45 -12.34
C ALA A 70 10.07 -18.07 -10.85
N ILE A 71 9.15 -17.21 -10.42
CA ILE A 71 8.96 -16.89 -9.01
C ILE A 71 7.65 -17.52 -8.56
N SER A 72 7.74 -18.44 -7.63
CA SER A 72 6.60 -19.20 -7.13
C SER A 72 6.13 -18.66 -5.78
N TYR A 73 4.81 -18.64 -5.60
CA TYR A 73 4.14 -18.21 -4.38
C TYR A 73 3.33 -19.37 -3.81
N VAL A 74 3.27 -19.46 -2.49
CA VAL A 74 2.41 -20.46 -1.83
C VAL A 74 0.99 -19.91 -1.82
N TYR A 75 0.09 -20.62 -2.51
CA TYR A 75 -1.34 -20.36 -2.49
C TYR A 75 -1.86 -20.25 -1.04
N THR A 76 -2.90 -19.45 -0.80
CA THR A 76 -3.53 -19.18 0.51
C THR A 76 -2.77 -18.32 1.53
N THR A 77 -1.47 -18.10 1.35
CA THR A 77 -0.69 -17.40 2.40
C THR A 77 -0.85 -15.88 2.39
N GLY A 78 -1.46 -15.27 1.37
CA GLY A 78 -1.71 -13.84 1.36
C GLY A 78 -2.39 -13.40 0.09
N GLN A 79 -2.61 -12.09 -0.03
CA GLN A 79 -2.96 -11.48 -1.31
C GLN A 79 -1.69 -11.18 -2.10
N THR A 80 -1.46 -11.92 -3.19
CA THR A 80 -0.35 -11.62 -4.11
C THR A 80 -0.78 -10.55 -5.10
N GLN A 81 -0.06 -9.43 -5.14
CA GLN A 81 -0.24 -8.40 -6.15
C GLN A 81 0.85 -8.56 -7.21
N ILE A 82 0.46 -8.62 -8.48
CA ILE A 82 1.36 -8.81 -9.61
C ILE A 82 1.38 -7.51 -10.40
N VAL A 83 2.58 -6.95 -10.64
CA VAL A 83 2.75 -5.75 -11.46
C VAL A 83 3.72 -6.07 -12.58
N CYS A 84 3.26 -5.83 -13.81
CA CYS A 84 4.05 -6.05 -15.00
C CYS A 84 4.79 -4.79 -15.41
N ALA A 85 6.06 -4.96 -15.80
CA ALA A 85 6.81 -3.88 -16.39
C ALA A 85 6.23 -3.49 -17.76
N VAL A 86 6.31 -2.21 -18.08
CA VAL A 86 5.77 -1.67 -19.33
C VAL A 86 6.52 -2.28 -20.52
N LEU A 87 5.76 -2.78 -21.51
CA LEU A 87 6.25 -3.47 -22.72
C LEU A 87 7.00 -4.79 -22.49
N GLN A 88 6.93 -5.36 -21.28
CA GLN A 88 7.43 -6.70 -21.00
C GLN A 88 6.25 -7.66 -20.81
N LEU A 89 6.34 -8.85 -21.41
CA LEU A 89 5.32 -9.87 -21.22
C LEU A 89 5.47 -10.50 -19.82
N CYS A 90 4.38 -10.58 -19.08
CA CYS A 90 4.28 -11.39 -17.89
C CYS A 90 3.53 -12.68 -18.19
N ASP A 91 4.17 -13.81 -17.92
CA ASP A 91 3.49 -15.09 -17.88
C ASP A 91 3.09 -15.40 -16.44
N VAL A 92 1.86 -15.87 -16.25
CA VAL A 92 1.29 -16.22 -14.94
C VAL A 92 0.74 -17.64 -15.02
N ALA A 93 1.47 -18.58 -14.42
CA ALA A 93 1.07 -19.98 -14.35
C ALA A 93 0.21 -20.23 -13.09
N LEU A 94 -1.03 -20.64 -13.31
CA LEU A 94 -2.01 -20.92 -12.25
C LEU A 94 -2.19 -22.41 -12.01
N GLN A 95 -2.35 -22.80 -10.75
CA GLN A 95 -2.82 -24.13 -10.37
C GLN A 95 -4.34 -24.24 -10.55
N PRO A 96 -4.89 -25.47 -10.68
CA PRO A 96 -6.33 -25.66 -10.76
C PRO A 96 -7.06 -25.02 -9.57
N GLY A 97 -8.00 -24.12 -9.88
CA GLY A 97 -8.78 -23.39 -8.87
C GLY A 97 -8.23 -22.01 -8.50
N GLU A 98 -7.06 -21.62 -9.00
CA GLU A 98 -6.56 -20.25 -8.87
C GLU A 98 -7.19 -19.32 -9.92
N ASN A 99 -7.41 -18.06 -9.56
CA ASN A 99 -7.94 -17.04 -10.44
C ASN A 99 -7.21 -15.71 -10.24
N VAL A 100 -6.87 -15.04 -11.35
CA VAL A 100 -6.28 -13.70 -11.34
C VAL A 100 -7.39 -12.69 -11.51
N ASN A 101 -7.50 -11.78 -10.55
CA ASN A 101 -8.46 -10.69 -10.58
C ASN A 101 -7.72 -9.37 -10.84
N ASN A 102 -8.31 -8.52 -11.67
CA ASN A 102 -7.88 -7.13 -11.90
C ASN A 102 -6.46 -6.99 -12.54
N ILE A 103 -6.37 -7.26 -13.86
CA ILE A 103 -5.13 -7.14 -14.65
C ILE A 103 -4.95 -5.76 -15.28
#